data_AF-A0A6I3GWT4-F1
#
_entry.id   AF-A0A6I3GWT4-F1
#
_cell.length_a   1.000
_cell.length_b   1.000
_cell.length_c   1.000
_cell.angle_alpha   90.00
_cell.angle_beta   90.00
_cell.angle_gamma   90.00
#
_symmetry.space_group_name_H-M   'P 1'
#
loop_
_entity.id
_entity.type
_entity.pdbx_description
1 polymer ?
#
loop_
_entity_poly.entity_id
_entity_poly.type
_entity_poly.pdbx_seq_one_letter_code
_entity_poly.pdbx_strand_id
1 'polypeptide(L)'
;MSKKNKFYWFEGVTEKGVKARLSNEDSDFRWLRPQRNRRVLVLLMALGLVLTSLGSYWPTLKTNMNLPDGTSVVVYSVTAIFVIFAVLGGYSLLRISVRSIADAPDELLDERQIKVRNTSIRFAYYGMGYVVLGLLFAIFFGPEVKLFQAEGNNGSYLMIATLFAYASLPSMVMAWRERDI
;
A
#
# COMPACT_ATOMS: atom_id res chain seq x y z
N MET A 1 29.55 -6.92 30.29
CA MET A 1 28.47 -7.94 30.29
C MET A 1 27.90 -8.05 28.88
N SER A 2 28.08 -9.20 28.21
CA SER A 2 27.51 -9.43 26.88
C SER A 2 25.97 -9.44 26.99
N LYS A 3 25.30 -8.37 26.55
CA LYS A 3 23.83 -8.31 26.52
C LYS A 3 23.34 -9.44 25.60
N LYS A 4 22.73 -10.47 26.19
CA LYS A 4 22.01 -11.53 25.45
C LYS A 4 21.04 -10.87 24.48
N ASN A 5 21.15 -11.19 23.20
CA ASN A 5 20.23 -10.70 22.18
C ASN A 5 18.87 -11.38 22.39
N LYS A 6 17.88 -10.69 22.94
CA LYS A 6 16.53 -11.24 23.12
C LYS A 6 15.87 -11.41 21.75
N PHE A 7 15.35 -12.61 21.47
CA PHE A 7 14.56 -12.88 20.28
C PHE A 7 13.07 -12.79 20.65
N TYR A 8 12.35 -11.94 19.95
CA TYR A 8 10.92 -11.74 20.11
C TYR A 8 10.20 -12.65 19.10
N TRP A 9 9.68 -13.78 19.58
CA TRP A 9 9.06 -14.81 18.73
C TRP A 9 7.74 -14.39 18.09
N PHE A 10 6.95 -13.53 18.76
CA PHE A 10 5.67 -13.05 18.23
C PHE A 10 5.85 -12.11 17.03
N GLU A 11 6.85 -11.26 17.09
CA GLU A 11 7.16 -10.25 16.07
C GLU A 11 8.19 -10.77 15.06
N GLY A 12 8.89 -11.86 15.37
CA GLY A 12 9.93 -12.47 14.54
C GLY A 12 11.19 -11.60 14.41
N VAL A 13 11.52 -10.82 15.44
CA VAL A 13 12.61 -9.83 15.40
C VAL A 13 13.58 -9.99 16.56
N THR A 14 14.84 -9.63 16.32
CA THR A 14 15.88 -9.60 17.35
C THR A 14 16.00 -8.21 17.97
N GLU A 15 16.28 -8.13 19.26
CA GLU A 15 16.48 -6.86 19.98
C GLU A 15 17.59 -6.02 19.33
N LYS A 16 18.72 -6.65 18.95
CA LYS A 16 19.82 -5.95 18.27
C LYS A 16 19.40 -5.39 16.91
N GLY A 17 18.63 -6.15 16.12
CA GLY A 17 18.16 -5.70 14.81
C GLY A 17 17.18 -4.52 14.89
N VAL A 18 16.28 -4.53 15.88
CA VAL A 18 15.38 -3.40 16.13
C VAL A 18 16.17 -2.17 16.60
N LYS A 19 17.09 -2.35 17.55
CA LYS A 19 17.93 -1.26 18.05
C LYS A 19 18.81 -0.65 16.96
N ALA A 20 19.44 -1.44 16.10
CA ALA A 20 20.25 -0.95 14.98
C ALA A 20 19.45 -0.08 13.99
N ARG A 21 18.19 -0.47 13.72
CA ARG A 21 17.27 0.30 12.87
C ARG A 21 16.79 1.59 13.52
N LEU A 22 16.61 1.59 14.84
CA LEU A 22 16.25 2.77 15.63
C LEU A 22 17.46 3.72 15.76
N SER A 23 18.64 3.20 16.06
CA SER A 23 19.89 3.93 16.41
C SER A 23 20.69 4.47 15.23
N ASN A 24 20.19 4.35 13.98
CA ASN A 24 20.89 4.79 12.76
C ASN A 24 22.16 3.99 12.38
N GLU A 25 22.39 2.81 12.97
CA GLU A 25 23.53 1.96 12.59
C GLU A 25 23.32 1.25 11.24
N ASP A 26 22.08 0.93 10.87
CA ASP A 26 21.74 0.37 9.54
C ASP A 26 21.43 1.49 8.54
N SER A 27 22.34 1.73 7.60
CA SER A 27 22.31 2.86 6.64
C SER A 27 21.49 2.62 5.36
N ASP A 28 21.06 1.39 5.08
CA ASP A 28 20.66 0.98 3.72
C ASP A 28 19.43 1.71 3.16
N PHE A 29 18.55 2.23 4.03
CA PHE A 29 17.32 2.92 3.62
C PHE A 29 17.12 4.30 4.26
N ARG A 30 18.22 4.98 4.59
CA ARG A 30 18.17 6.29 5.26
C ARG A 30 17.39 7.35 4.48
N TRP A 31 17.34 7.24 3.15
CA TRP A 31 16.56 8.11 2.25
C TRP A 31 15.03 7.90 2.32
N LEU A 32 14.55 6.79 2.89
CA LEU A 32 13.12 6.49 3.10
C LEU A 32 12.56 7.04 4.42
N ARG A 33 13.43 7.63 5.25
CA ARG A 33 13.10 8.19 6.57
C ARG A 33 12.45 9.59 6.52
N PRO A 34 12.88 10.52 5.63
CA PRO A 34 12.29 11.84 5.55
C PRO A 34 10.79 11.76 5.24
N GLN A 35 10.00 12.52 6.00
CA GLN A 35 8.54 12.54 5.85
C GLN A 35 8.12 12.90 4.41
N ARG A 36 8.88 13.75 3.71
CA ARG A 36 8.61 14.12 2.32
C ARG A 36 8.67 12.91 1.38
N ASN A 37 9.69 12.07 1.51
CA ASN A 37 9.88 10.90 0.64
C ASN A 37 8.84 9.81 0.95
N ARG A 38 8.49 9.64 2.22
CA ARG A 38 7.38 8.75 2.64
C ARG A 38 6.05 9.18 2.04
N ARG A 39 5.74 10.49 2.07
CA ARG A 39 4.51 11.01 1.45
C ARG A 39 4.49 10.84 -0.06
N VAL A 40 5.62 11.04 -0.74
CA VAL A 40 5.75 10.78 -2.18
C VAL A 40 5.48 9.30 -2.48
N LEU A 41 6.00 8.37 -1.67
CA LEU A 41 5.70 6.94 -1.82
C LEU A 41 4.23 6.61 -1.61
N VAL A 42 3.58 7.24 -0.62
CA VAL A 42 2.13 7.09 -0.40
C VAL A 42 1.34 7.59 -1.61
N LEU A 43 1.72 8.74 -2.17
CA LEU A 43 1.09 9.29 -3.37
C LEU A 43 1.32 8.40 -4.60
N LEU A 44 2.53 7.87 -4.80
CA LEU A 44 2.84 6.93 -5.87
C LEU A 44 2.03 5.64 -5.73
N MET A 45 1.88 5.12 -4.51
CA MET A 45 1.05 3.93 -4.27
C MET A 45 -0.42 4.22 -4.54
N ALA A 46 -0.95 5.37 -4.08
CA ALA A 46 -2.32 5.79 -4.35
C ALA A 46 -2.57 5.93 -5.87
N LEU A 47 -1.64 6.53 -6.60
CA LEU A 47 -1.69 6.61 -8.06
C LEU A 47 -1.66 5.23 -8.72
N GLY A 48 -0.80 4.32 -8.24
CA GLY A 48 -0.75 2.94 -8.73
C GLY A 48 -2.07 2.19 -8.53
N LEU A 49 -2.73 2.38 -7.38
CA LEU A 49 -4.04 1.80 -7.09
C LEU A 49 -5.14 2.37 -7.99
N VAL A 50 -5.12 3.69 -8.25
CA VAL A 50 -6.05 4.35 -9.19
C VAL A 50 -5.80 3.87 -10.63
N LEU A 51 -4.56 3.73 -11.06
CA LEU A 51 -4.24 3.18 -12.38
C LEU A 51 -4.70 1.72 -12.50
N THR A 52 -4.55 0.93 -11.43
CA THR A 52 -5.03 -0.46 -11.38
C THR A 52 -6.56 -0.50 -11.50
N SER A 53 -7.29 0.38 -10.80
CA SER A 53 -8.76 0.42 -10.90
C SER A 53 -9.22 0.92 -12.27
N LEU A 54 -8.50 1.87 -12.89
CA LEU A 54 -8.75 2.32 -14.25
C LEU A 54 -8.55 1.24 -15.32
N GLY A 55 -7.77 0.20 -15.02
CA GLY A 55 -7.66 -1.00 -15.86
C GLY A 55 -9.01 -1.68 -16.14
N SER A 56 -10.00 -1.50 -15.26
CA SER A 56 -11.39 -1.96 -15.47
C SER A 56 -12.03 -1.34 -16.72
N TYR A 57 -11.64 -0.12 -17.09
CA TYR A 57 -12.17 0.62 -18.24
C TYR A 57 -11.31 0.46 -19.52
N TRP A 58 -10.36 -0.48 -19.52
CA TRP A 58 -9.58 -0.77 -20.71
C TRP A 58 -10.39 -1.12 -21.97
N PRO A 59 -11.49 -1.91 -21.89
CA PRO A 59 -12.27 -2.27 -23.08
C PRO A 59 -12.93 -1.05 -23.73
N THR A 60 -13.40 -0.09 -22.93
CA THR A 60 -13.98 1.17 -23.40
C THR A 60 -12.92 2.13 -23.94
N LEU A 61 -11.70 2.13 -23.40
CA LEU A 61 -10.58 2.87 -23.98
C LEU A 61 -10.15 2.30 -25.35
N LYS A 62 -10.12 0.96 -25.48
CA LYS A 62 -9.78 0.29 -26.75
C LYS A 62 -10.74 0.67 -27.87
N THR A 63 -12.04 0.71 -27.59
CA THR A 63 -13.06 1.06 -28.60
C THR A 63 -13.00 2.53 -29.01
N ASN A 64 -12.74 3.45 -28.07
CA ASN A 64 -12.64 4.88 -28.38
C ASN A 64 -11.36 5.24 -29.15
N MET A 65 -10.25 4.52 -28.95
CA MET A 65 -8.96 4.81 -29.57
C MET A 65 -8.73 4.11 -30.93
N ASN A 66 -9.67 3.27 -31.38
CA ASN A 66 -9.68 2.58 -32.68
C ASN A 66 -8.31 1.93 -33.05
N LEU A 67 -7.68 1.30 -32.07
CA LEU A 67 -6.33 0.72 -32.20
C LEU A 67 -6.36 -0.63 -32.93
N PRO A 68 -5.37 -0.93 -33.81
CA PRO A 68 -5.19 -2.26 -34.37
C PRO A 68 -5.03 -3.33 -33.27
N ASP A 69 -5.62 -4.52 -33.48
CA ASP A 69 -5.68 -5.57 -32.45
C ASP A 69 -4.30 -5.95 -31.92
N GLY A 70 -3.29 -6.07 -32.78
CA GLY A 70 -1.91 -6.41 -32.38
C GLY A 70 -1.25 -5.37 -31.47
N THR A 71 -1.40 -4.07 -31.76
CA THR A 71 -0.80 -2.99 -30.95
C THR A 71 -1.52 -2.86 -29.61
N SER A 72 -2.85 -3.08 -29.58
CA SER A 72 -3.64 -2.98 -28.35
C SER A 72 -3.22 -3.99 -27.27
N VAL A 73 -2.87 -5.22 -27.68
CA VAL A 73 -2.41 -6.28 -26.76
C VAL A 73 -1.03 -5.97 -26.20
N VAL A 74 -0.12 -5.45 -27.03
CA VAL A 74 1.23 -5.07 -26.59
C VAL A 74 1.17 -3.91 -25.61
N VAL A 75 0.40 -2.86 -25.91
CA VAL A 75 0.25 -1.71 -25.00
C VAL A 75 -0.38 -2.14 -23.68
N TYR A 76 -1.43 -2.97 -23.72
CA TYR A 76 -2.07 -3.47 -22.51
C TYR A 76 -1.11 -4.29 -21.63
N SER A 77 -0.41 -5.26 -22.22
CA SER A 77 0.49 -6.14 -21.47
C SER A 77 1.66 -5.37 -20.86
N VAL A 78 2.29 -4.45 -21.61
CA VAL A 78 3.36 -3.60 -21.09
C VAL A 78 2.86 -2.70 -19.96
N THR A 79 1.69 -2.07 -20.12
CA THR A 79 1.12 -1.18 -19.10
C THR A 79 0.73 -1.97 -17.84
N ALA A 80 0.12 -3.14 -18.00
CA ALA A 80 -0.27 -4.01 -16.88
C ALA A 80 0.96 -4.48 -16.09
N ILE A 81 2.01 -4.94 -16.78
CA ILE A 81 3.27 -5.36 -16.15
C ILE A 81 3.89 -4.18 -15.38
N PHE A 82 3.97 -3.01 -15.99
CA PHE A 82 4.52 -1.81 -15.35
C PHE A 82 3.72 -1.42 -14.09
N VAL A 83 2.39 -1.42 -14.16
CA VAL A 83 1.52 -1.12 -13.01
C VAL A 83 1.71 -2.13 -11.89
N ILE A 84 1.79 -3.43 -12.21
CA ILE A 84 2.05 -4.49 -11.22
C ILE A 84 3.39 -4.26 -10.53
N PHE A 85 4.46 -4.00 -11.29
CA PHE A 85 5.77 -3.72 -10.71
C PHE A 85 5.77 -2.44 -9.87
N ALA A 86 5.08 -1.39 -10.30
CA ALA A 86 4.96 -0.14 -9.54
C ALA A 86 4.21 -0.34 -8.21
N VAL A 87 3.11 -1.09 -8.22
CA VAL A 87 2.31 -1.41 -7.02
C VAL A 87 3.07 -2.30 -6.05
N LEU A 88 3.71 -3.37 -6.54
CA LEU A 88 4.50 -4.29 -5.71
C LEU A 88 5.77 -3.63 -5.16
N GLY A 89 6.46 -2.86 -5.99
CA GLY A 89 7.64 -2.09 -5.60
C GLY A 89 7.29 -1.01 -4.56
N GLY A 90 6.22 -0.25 -4.83
CA GLY A 90 5.71 0.77 -3.91
C GLY A 90 5.30 0.18 -2.56
N TYR A 91 4.56 -0.94 -2.57
CA TYR A 91 4.20 -1.67 -1.35
C TYR A 91 5.43 -2.13 -0.56
N SER A 92 6.42 -2.72 -1.24
CA SER A 92 7.64 -3.22 -0.59
C SER A 92 8.45 -2.09 0.06
N LEU A 93 8.62 -0.96 -0.64
CA LEU A 93 9.30 0.22 -0.12
C LEU A 93 8.55 0.86 1.06
N LEU A 94 7.22 0.95 0.98
CA LEU A 94 6.38 1.41 2.09
C LEU A 94 6.52 0.49 3.31
N ARG A 95 6.53 -0.84 3.09
CA ARG A 95 6.68 -1.80 4.19
C ARG A 95 8.05 -1.67 4.84
N ILE A 96 9.13 -1.55 4.07
CA ILE A 96 10.49 -1.33 4.62
C ILE A 96 10.54 -0.04 5.43
N SER A 97 9.92 1.04 4.94
CA SER A 97 9.92 2.35 5.61
C SER A 97 9.26 2.33 6.99
N VAL A 98 8.21 1.52 7.16
CA VAL A 98 7.36 1.49 8.36
C VAL A 98 7.72 0.33 9.31
N ARG A 99 8.43 -0.70 8.81
CA ARG A 99 8.79 -1.91 9.55
C ARG A 99 9.57 -1.64 10.85
N SER A 100 10.33 -0.55 10.91
CA SER A 100 11.10 -0.20 12.11
C SER A 100 10.25 0.11 13.34
N ILE A 101 8.97 0.48 13.16
CA ILE A 101 8.08 0.90 14.25
C ILE A 101 6.82 0.02 14.29
N ALA A 102 6.34 -0.43 13.13
CA ALA A 102 5.19 -1.33 13.07
C ALA A 102 5.50 -2.73 13.62
N ASP A 103 6.69 -3.28 13.34
CA ASP A 103 7.09 -4.61 13.78
C ASP A 103 7.99 -4.56 15.05
N ALA A 104 8.19 -3.39 15.65
CA ALA A 104 8.99 -3.26 16.86
C ALA A 104 8.18 -3.65 18.12
N PRO A 105 8.77 -4.45 19.04
CA PRO A 105 8.11 -4.84 20.28
C PRO A 105 7.95 -3.64 21.21
N ASP A 106 6.85 -3.65 21.98
CA ASP A 106 6.44 -2.52 22.83
C ASP A 106 7.48 -2.16 23.90
N GLU A 107 8.26 -3.14 24.37
CA GLU A 107 9.35 -2.93 25.34
C GLU A 107 10.48 -2.02 24.80
N LEU A 108 10.61 -1.90 23.47
CA LEU A 108 11.66 -1.12 22.80
C LEU A 108 11.17 0.22 22.26
N LEU A 109 9.86 0.46 22.33
CA LEU A 109 9.22 1.67 21.83
C LEU A 109 8.90 2.62 22.98
N ASP A 110 9.04 3.92 22.72
CA ASP A 110 8.57 4.94 23.64
C ASP A 110 7.03 4.98 23.68
N GLU A 111 6.44 5.41 24.79
CA GLU A 111 4.99 5.48 24.97
C GLU A 111 4.31 6.31 23.87
N ARG A 112 4.98 7.38 23.42
CA ARG A 112 4.50 8.21 22.30
C ARG A 112 4.44 7.40 21.00
N GLN A 113 5.46 6.58 20.72
CA GLN A 113 5.53 5.76 19.51
C GLN A 113 4.44 4.69 19.51
N ILE A 114 4.19 4.05 20.66
CA ILE A 114 3.11 3.06 20.83
C ILE A 114 1.75 3.70 20.57
N LYS A 115 1.47 4.88 21.16
CA LYS A 115 0.21 5.61 20.95
C LYS A 115 0.01 5.97 19.48
N VAL A 116 1.05 6.45 18.80
CA VAL A 116 0.99 6.81 17.37
C VAL A 116 0.75 5.58 16.49
N ARG A 117 1.45 4.47 16.73
CA ARG A 117 1.26 3.20 16.00
C ARG A 117 -0.17 2.70 16.14
N ASN A 118 -0.66 2.55 17.37
CA ASN A 118 -1.99 2.02 17.64
C ASN A 118 -3.10 2.91 17.06
N THR A 119 -2.94 4.24 17.18
CA THR A 119 -3.89 5.19 16.58
C THR A 119 -3.85 5.13 15.06
N SER A 120 -2.67 4.97 14.45
CA SER A 120 -2.53 4.88 12.98
C SER A 120 -3.14 3.60 12.42
N ILE A 121 -2.92 2.47 13.08
CA ILE A 121 -3.56 1.19 12.73
C ILE A 121 -5.09 1.31 12.84
N ARG A 122 -5.59 1.91 13.92
CA ARG A 122 -7.04 2.12 14.10
C ARG A 122 -7.64 2.98 12.99
N PHE A 123 -7.01 4.11 12.64
CA PHE A 123 -7.46 4.95 11.53
C PHE A 123 -7.40 4.20 10.19
N ALA A 124 -6.39 3.36 9.98
CA ALA A 124 -6.31 2.54 8.78
C ALA A 124 -7.51 1.60 8.67
N TYR A 125 -7.85 0.87 9.74
CA TYR A 125 -9.03 -0.01 9.72
C TYR A 125 -10.36 0.74 9.53
N TYR A 126 -10.50 1.94 10.10
CA TYR A 126 -11.68 2.77 9.82
C TYR A 126 -11.73 3.22 8.35
N GLY A 127 -10.61 3.68 7.80
CA GLY A 127 -10.51 4.03 6.38
C GLY A 127 -10.85 2.85 5.47
N MET A 128 -10.36 1.64 5.81
CA MET A 128 -10.69 0.41 5.10
C MET A 128 -12.19 0.12 5.13
N GLY A 129 -12.85 0.28 6.29
CA GLY A 129 -14.28 0.10 6.43
C GLY A 129 -15.07 1.00 5.48
N TYR A 130 -14.69 2.27 5.36
CA TYR A 130 -15.32 3.19 4.41
C TYR A 130 -15.08 2.82 2.95
N VAL A 131 -13.88 2.35 2.60
CA VAL A 131 -13.57 1.90 1.23
C VAL A 131 -14.42 0.66 0.86
N VAL A 132 -14.53 -0.31 1.77
CA VAL A 132 -15.35 -1.50 1.55
C VAL A 132 -16.83 -1.14 1.46
N LEU A 133 -17.33 -0.25 2.33
CA LEU A 133 -18.71 0.24 2.24
C LEU A 133 -18.97 0.94 0.90
N GLY A 134 -18.06 1.81 0.45
CA GLY A 134 -18.15 2.47 -0.86
C GLY A 134 -18.17 1.46 -2.01
N LEU A 135 -17.37 0.40 -1.92
CA LEU A 135 -17.36 -0.67 -2.91
C LEU A 135 -18.66 -1.49 -2.88
N LEU A 136 -19.21 -1.80 -1.71
CA LEU A 136 -20.50 -2.48 -1.58
C LEU A 136 -21.63 -1.63 -2.15
N PHE A 137 -21.64 -0.33 -1.88
CA PHE A 137 -22.57 0.61 -2.49
C PHE A 137 -22.41 0.64 -4.02
N ALA A 138 -21.18 0.66 -4.52
CA ALA A 138 -20.91 0.61 -5.94
C ALA A 138 -21.38 -0.71 -6.56
N ILE A 139 -21.25 -1.86 -5.90
CA ILE A 139 -21.77 -3.14 -6.41
C ILE A 139 -23.30 -3.17 -6.38
N PHE A 140 -23.93 -2.59 -5.35
CA PHE A 140 -25.37 -2.62 -5.19
C PHE A 140 -26.10 -1.69 -6.17
N PHE A 141 -25.61 -0.46 -6.33
CA PHE A 141 -26.20 0.54 -7.24
C PHE A 141 -25.54 0.56 -8.63
N GLY A 142 -24.31 0.07 -8.77
CA GLY A 142 -23.54 0.07 -10.02
C GLY A 142 -24.17 -0.62 -11.23
N PRO A 143 -25.00 -1.66 -11.09
CA PRO A 143 -25.75 -2.24 -12.20
C PRO A 143 -26.70 -1.21 -12.85
N GLU A 144 -27.36 -0.36 -12.04
CA GLU A 144 -28.23 0.70 -12.55
C GLU A 144 -27.43 1.79 -13.27
N VAL A 145 -26.21 2.07 -12.79
CA VAL A 145 -25.29 3.07 -13.39
C VAL A 145 -24.43 2.48 -14.53
N LYS A 146 -24.64 1.22 -14.92
CA LYS A 146 -23.84 0.48 -15.92
C LYS A 146 -22.33 0.44 -15.62
N LEU A 147 -21.94 0.59 -14.37
CA LEU A 147 -20.53 0.60 -13.94
C LEU A 147 -19.92 -0.80 -13.87
N PHE A 148 -20.73 -1.86 -13.87
CA PHE A 148 -20.26 -3.25 -13.89
C PHE A 148 -21.11 -4.04 -14.89
N GLN A 149 -20.60 -4.23 -16.11
CA GLN A 149 -21.28 -4.97 -17.18
C GLN A 149 -20.44 -6.16 -17.63
N ALA A 150 -21.12 -7.25 -17.99
CA ALA A 150 -20.50 -8.48 -18.48
C ALA A 150 -19.68 -8.26 -19.77
N GLU A 151 -20.06 -7.28 -20.59
CA GLU A 151 -19.29 -6.83 -21.74
C GLU A 151 -18.65 -5.47 -21.44
N GLY A 152 -17.36 -5.48 -21.08
CA GLY A 152 -16.50 -4.30 -21.15
C GLY A 152 -16.19 -3.56 -19.85
N ASN A 153 -16.81 -3.89 -18.71
CA ASN A 153 -16.40 -3.33 -17.41
C ASN A 153 -16.39 -4.40 -16.32
N ASN A 154 -15.36 -5.25 -16.39
CA ASN A 154 -15.13 -6.29 -15.40
C ASN A 154 -14.57 -5.63 -14.13
N GLY A 155 -15.42 -5.45 -13.11
CA GLY A 155 -15.03 -4.92 -11.80
C GLY A 155 -13.97 -5.73 -11.04
N SER A 156 -13.41 -6.78 -11.65
CA SER A 156 -12.30 -7.58 -11.13
C SER A 156 -11.06 -6.73 -10.84
N TYR A 157 -10.71 -5.77 -11.70
CA TYR A 157 -9.58 -4.86 -11.46
C TYR A 157 -9.81 -3.91 -10.28
N LEU A 158 -11.07 -3.50 -10.08
CA LEU A 158 -11.47 -2.69 -8.93
C LEU A 158 -11.39 -3.49 -7.63
N MET A 159 -11.79 -4.77 -7.66
CA MET A 159 -11.60 -5.71 -6.55
C MET A 159 -10.12 -5.92 -6.23
N ILE A 160 -9.28 -6.16 -7.24
CA ILE A 160 -7.84 -6.33 -7.08
C ILE A 160 -7.20 -5.07 -6.48
N ALA A 161 -7.53 -3.89 -7.01
CA ALA A 161 -7.07 -2.62 -6.47
C ALA A 161 -7.50 -2.43 -5.01
N THR A 162 -8.71 -2.84 -4.65
CA THR A 162 -9.21 -2.77 -3.27
C THR A 162 -8.47 -3.71 -2.33
N LEU A 163 -8.13 -4.92 -2.77
CA LEU A 163 -7.32 -5.86 -1.99
C LEU A 163 -5.89 -5.31 -1.76
N PHE A 164 -5.26 -4.74 -2.79
CA PHE A 164 -3.96 -4.09 -2.66
C PHE A 164 -4.03 -2.83 -1.78
N ALA A 165 -5.11 -2.05 -1.88
CA ALA A 165 -5.36 -0.94 -0.98
C ALA A 165 -5.45 -1.44 0.46
N TYR A 166 -6.21 -2.51 0.72
CA TYR A 166 -6.36 -3.11 2.05
C TYR A 166 -5.02 -3.55 2.65
N ALA A 167 -4.16 -4.19 1.86
CA ALA A 167 -2.83 -4.60 2.32
C ALA A 167 -1.89 -3.42 2.61
N SER A 168 -2.00 -2.33 1.85
CA SER A 168 -1.06 -1.21 1.91
C SER A 168 -1.50 -0.07 2.85
N LEU A 169 -2.79 0.05 3.16
CA LEU A 169 -3.37 1.16 3.91
C LEU A 169 -2.75 1.39 5.31
N PRO A 170 -2.46 0.37 6.14
CA PRO A 170 -1.83 0.57 7.44
C PRO A 170 -0.44 1.20 7.30
N SER A 171 0.35 0.70 6.35
CA SER A 171 1.67 1.22 6.02
C SER A 171 1.57 2.65 5.48
N MET A 172 0.57 2.95 4.63
CA MET A 172 0.37 4.29 4.07
C MET A 172 -0.01 5.32 5.15
N VAL A 173 -0.96 4.98 6.02
CA VAL A 173 -1.42 5.87 7.11
C VAL A 173 -0.29 6.15 8.10
N MET A 174 0.49 5.13 8.43
CA MET A 174 1.62 5.27 9.33
C MET A 174 2.74 6.11 8.70
N ALA A 175 3.11 5.83 7.45
CA ALA A 175 4.09 6.62 6.70
C ALA A 175 3.67 8.10 6.53
N TRP A 176 2.36 8.37 6.47
CA TRP A 176 1.83 9.72 6.33
C TRP A 176 1.82 10.51 7.64
N ARG A 177 1.41 9.87 8.74
CA ARG A 177 1.20 10.52 10.05
C ARG A 177 2.48 10.68 10.87
N GLU A 178 3.49 9.88 10.62
CA GLU A 178 4.73 9.96 11.37
C GLU A 178 5.49 11.25 11.03
N ARG A 179 5.46 12.20 11.98
CA ARG A 179 6.35 13.38 12.02
C ARG A 179 7.53 13.00 12.89
N ASP A 180 8.63 12.69 12.21
CA ASP A 180 10.02 12.58 12.69
C ASP A 180 10.25 11.92 14.07
N ILE A 181 10.98 10.79 14.03
CA ILE A 181 11.85 10.35 15.13
C ILE A 181 13.13 11.18 15.05
#